data_AF-A0A0T1WJM7-F1
#
_entry.id   AF-A0A0T1WJM7-F1
#
_cell.length_a   1.000
_cell.length_b   1.000
_cell.length_c   1.000
_cell.angle_alpha   90.00
_cell.angle_beta   90.00
_cell.angle_gamma   90.00
#
_symmetry.space_group_name_H-M   'P 1'
#
loop_
_entity.id
_entity.type
_entity.pdbx_description
1 polymer ?
#
loop_
_entity_poly.entity_id
_entity_poly.type
_entity_poly.pdbx_seq_one_letter_code
_entity_poly.pdbx_strand_id
1 'polypeptide(L)'
;MTVLQGRLADRDTWSPVGRCPVEKTMGLVGTKSAMLIMREAFYGTTRFDDFARRVGITKAATSARLSELVDAGLLAKQPYQEPGQRSRDEYVLTAQGTAFMPVVMAMFEWGRGYFDDTRLRLSHQGCGAEATVEIRCADGHHVPPKELAVRVAGR
;
A
#
# COMPACT_ATOMS: atom_id res chain seq x y z
N MET A 1 -13.49 23.99 -11.97
CA MET A 1 -12.61 24.13 -10.78
C MET A 1 -11.25 23.59 -11.15
N THR A 2 -10.23 24.44 -11.26
CA THR A 2 -8.88 24.03 -11.68
C THR A 2 -8.12 23.55 -10.45
N VAL A 3 -7.87 22.24 -10.35
CA VAL A 3 -7.11 21.55 -9.28
C VAL A 3 -5.64 22.01 -9.14
N LEU A 4 -5.19 22.85 -10.07
CA LEU A 4 -3.81 23.28 -10.23
C LEU A 4 -3.82 24.81 -10.22
N GLN A 5 -3.66 25.40 -9.03
CA GLN A 5 -3.55 26.85 -8.82
C GLN A 5 -2.24 27.17 -8.09
N GLY A 6 -1.67 28.35 -8.34
CA GLY A 6 -0.45 28.83 -7.68
C GLY A 6 0.83 28.34 -8.37
N ARG A 7 1.84 27.90 -7.61
CA ARG A 7 3.19 27.50 -8.07
C ARG A 7 3.25 26.26 -9.00
N LEU A 8 2.11 25.74 -9.46
CA LEU A 8 2.05 24.76 -10.54
C LEU A 8 1.50 25.37 -11.85
N ALA A 9 1.33 26.68 -11.90
CA ALA A 9 0.98 27.39 -13.14
C ALA A 9 2.06 27.23 -14.22
N ASP A 10 3.31 26.97 -13.81
CA ASP A 10 4.47 26.70 -14.66
C ASP A 10 4.73 25.19 -14.83
N ARG A 11 3.76 24.31 -14.57
CA ARG A 11 3.96 22.85 -14.66
C ARG A 11 4.48 22.35 -16.01
N ASP A 12 4.31 23.15 -17.06
CA ASP A 12 4.81 22.84 -18.40
C ASP A 12 6.31 23.21 -18.56
N THR A 13 6.91 23.87 -17.56
CA THR A 13 8.34 24.27 -17.54
C THR A 13 9.23 23.37 -16.68
N TRP A 14 8.67 22.36 -16.03
CA TRP A 14 9.43 21.35 -15.26
C TRP A 14 8.80 19.97 -15.42
N SER A 15 9.55 18.90 -15.12
CA SER A 15 9.07 17.54 -15.28
C SER A 15 8.94 16.81 -13.94
N PRO A 16 7.80 16.17 -13.65
CA PRO A 16 7.67 15.28 -12.51
C PRO A 16 8.38 13.94 -12.73
N VAL A 17 8.80 13.61 -13.96
CA VAL A 17 9.43 12.33 -14.31
C VAL A 17 10.69 12.08 -13.45
N GLY A 18 10.76 10.90 -12.83
CA GLY A 18 11.83 10.49 -11.92
C GLY A 18 11.83 11.20 -10.55
N ARG A 19 10.94 12.18 -10.33
CA ARG A 19 10.85 12.96 -9.07
C ARG A 19 9.50 12.81 -8.38
N CYS A 20 8.47 12.43 -9.11
CA CYS A 20 7.12 12.25 -8.62
C CYS A 20 7.06 11.14 -7.55
N PRO A 21 6.56 11.43 -6.33
CA PRO A 21 6.40 10.40 -5.31
C PRO A 21 5.56 9.22 -5.78
N VAL A 22 4.48 9.47 -6.54
CA VAL A 22 3.63 8.41 -7.10
C VAL A 22 4.43 7.50 -8.03
N GLU A 23 5.25 8.06 -8.91
CA GLU A 23 6.10 7.28 -9.83
C GLU A 23 7.12 6.43 -9.06
N LYS A 24 7.79 7.02 -8.06
CA LYS A 24 8.74 6.30 -7.20
C LYS A 24 8.08 5.15 -6.45
N THR A 25 6.89 5.39 -5.90
CA THR A 25 6.09 4.35 -5.24
C THR A 25 5.69 3.25 -6.24
N MET A 26 5.23 3.61 -7.44
CA MET A 26 4.89 2.64 -8.49
C MET A 26 6.10 1.79 -8.93
N GLY A 27 7.31 2.32 -8.88
CA GLY A 27 8.52 1.53 -9.09
C GLY A 27 8.71 0.39 -8.08
N LEU A 28 8.18 0.54 -6.86
CA LEU A 28 8.30 -0.45 -5.78
C LEU A 28 7.11 -1.42 -5.74
N VAL A 29 5.89 -0.89 -5.89
CA VAL A 29 4.64 -1.64 -5.65
C VAL A 29 3.70 -1.68 -6.86
N GLY A 30 4.14 -1.23 -8.03
CA GLY A 30 3.28 -1.14 -9.22
C GLY A 30 2.87 -2.47 -9.86
N THR A 31 3.46 -3.58 -9.41
CA THR A 31 3.10 -4.91 -9.92
C THR A 31 1.94 -5.50 -9.11
N LYS A 32 1.01 -6.19 -9.79
CA LYS A 32 -0.14 -6.85 -9.14
C LYS A 32 0.32 -7.74 -7.97
N SER A 33 1.39 -8.52 -8.16
CA SER A 33 1.91 -9.42 -7.13
C SER A 33 2.45 -8.70 -5.90
N ALA A 34 3.14 -7.57 -6.05
CA ALA A 34 3.61 -6.77 -4.92
C ALA A 34 2.44 -6.23 -4.07
N MET A 35 1.43 -5.64 -4.72
CA MET A 35 0.21 -5.17 -4.03
C MET A 35 -0.51 -6.30 -3.28
N LEU A 36 -0.65 -7.46 -3.92
CA LEU A 36 -1.30 -8.61 -3.29
C LEU A 36 -0.49 -9.18 -2.13
N ILE A 37 0.84 -9.19 -2.19
CA ILE A 37 1.68 -9.58 -1.05
C ILE A 37 1.49 -8.59 0.12
N MET A 38 1.48 -7.27 -0.14
CA MET A 38 1.23 -6.27 0.91
C MET A 38 -0.14 -6.47 1.57
N ARG A 39 -1.18 -6.80 0.78
CA ARG A 39 -2.51 -7.16 1.30
C ARG A 39 -2.45 -8.39 2.20
N GLU A 40 -1.80 -9.46 1.76
CA GLU A 40 -1.70 -10.69 2.56
C GLU A 40 -0.90 -10.49 3.84
N ALA A 41 0.16 -9.68 3.80
CA ALA A 41 0.94 -9.32 4.99
C ALA A 41 0.06 -8.59 6.03
N PHE A 42 -0.82 -7.70 5.57
CA PHE A 42 -1.82 -7.06 6.44
C PHE A 42 -2.83 -8.04 7.03
N TYR A 43 -3.23 -9.06 6.27
CA TYR A 43 -4.08 -10.14 6.77
C TYR A 43 -3.37 -11.09 7.75
N GLY A 44 -2.10 -10.82 8.08
CA GLY A 44 -1.31 -11.60 9.03
C GLY A 44 -0.53 -12.76 8.40
N THR A 45 -0.43 -12.84 7.07
CA THR A 45 0.45 -13.83 6.44
C THR A 45 1.91 -13.44 6.63
N THR A 46 2.70 -14.33 7.25
CA THR A 46 4.14 -14.12 7.45
C THR A 46 5.01 -15.19 6.76
N ARG A 47 4.42 -16.30 6.32
CA ARG A 47 5.13 -17.48 5.81
C ARG A 47 5.21 -17.47 4.28
N PHE A 48 6.38 -17.84 3.74
CA PHE A 48 6.64 -17.85 2.30
C PHE A 48 5.62 -18.67 1.48
N ASP A 49 5.36 -19.92 1.89
CA ASP A 49 4.47 -20.81 1.14
C ASP A 49 3.01 -20.31 1.19
N ASP A 50 2.62 -19.62 2.26
CA ASP A 50 1.31 -18.99 2.36
C ASP A 50 1.17 -17.79 1.45
N PHE A 51 2.20 -16.95 1.30
CA PHE A 51 2.20 -15.89 0.29
C PHE A 51 2.02 -16.46 -1.12
N ALA A 52 2.82 -17.46 -1.51
CA ALA A 52 2.72 -18.06 -2.84
C ALA A 52 1.30 -18.60 -3.11
N ARG A 53 0.74 -19.31 -2.12
CA ARG A 53 -0.60 -19.91 -2.20
C ARG A 53 -1.72 -18.86 -2.24
N ARG A 54 -1.74 -17.90 -1.32
CA ARG A 54 -2.84 -16.92 -1.18
C ARG A 54 -2.83 -15.86 -2.28
N VAL A 55 -1.64 -15.52 -2.80
CA VAL A 55 -1.50 -14.58 -3.93
C VAL A 55 -1.71 -15.29 -5.27
N GLY A 56 -1.49 -16.61 -5.34
CA GLY A 56 -1.68 -17.41 -6.56
C GLY A 56 -0.57 -17.19 -7.59
N ILE A 57 0.68 -17.06 -7.12
CA ILE A 57 1.86 -16.85 -7.97
C ILE A 57 2.91 -17.94 -7.73
N THR A 58 3.85 -18.09 -8.66
CA THR A 58 4.92 -19.09 -8.54
C THR A 58 5.83 -18.80 -7.35
N LYS A 59 6.52 -19.81 -6.83
CA LYS A 59 7.53 -19.64 -5.78
C LYS A 59 8.66 -18.68 -6.20
N ALA A 60 9.09 -18.77 -7.47
CA ALA A 60 10.10 -17.85 -8.01
C ALA A 60 9.61 -16.38 -7.98
N ALA A 61 8.38 -16.12 -8.45
CA ALA A 61 7.79 -14.78 -8.39
C ALA A 61 7.57 -14.29 -6.95
N THR A 62 7.18 -15.19 -6.05
CA THR A 62 7.03 -14.89 -4.61
C THR A 62 8.37 -14.47 -4.01
N SER A 63 9.44 -15.23 -4.28
CA SER A 63 10.79 -14.93 -3.80
C SER A 63 11.29 -13.57 -4.30
N ALA A 64 11.12 -13.28 -5.59
CA ALA A 64 11.53 -12.01 -6.17
C ALA A 64 10.79 -10.82 -5.51
N ARG A 65 9.47 -10.92 -5.38
CA ARG A 65 8.66 -9.85 -4.78
C ARG A 65 8.92 -9.66 -3.29
N LEU A 66 9.08 -10.73 -2.52
CA LEU A 66 9.42 -10.61 -1.10
C LEU A 66 10.79 -9.97 -0.93
N SER A 67 11.77 -10.32 -1.76
CA SER A 67 13.09 -9.66 -1.73
C SER A 67 12.95 -8.15 -2.01
N GLU A 68 12.28 -7.78 -3.09
CA GLU A 68 12.11 -6.37 -3.46
C GLU A 68 11.36 -5.56 -2.39
N LEU A 69 10.34 -6.14 -1.76
CA LEU A 69 9.60 -5.48 -0.67
C LEU A 69 10.42 -5.36 0.61
N VAL A 70 11.34 -6.30 0.87
CA VAL A 70 12.31 -6.21 1.97
C VAL A 70 13.35 -5.14 1.67
N ASP A 71 13.90 -5.12 0.45
CA ASP A 71 14.88 -4.12 0.01
C ASP A 71 14.29 -2.71 0.01
N ALA A 72 12.99 -2.58 -0.29
CA ALA A 72 12.23 -1.33 -0.20
C ALA A 72 11.88 -0.90 1.23
N GLY A 73 12.19 -1.73 2.24
CA GLY A 73 11.87 -1.47 3.65
C GLY A 73 10.40 -1.63 4.01
N LEU A 74 9.56 -2.19 3.15
CA LEU A 74 8.14 -2.42 3.40
C LEU A 74 7.89 -3.69 4.23
N LEU A 75 8.74 -4.70 4.04
CA LEU A 75 8.76 -5.92 4.84
C LEU A 75 10.13 -6.07 5.53
N ALA A 76 10.15 -6.78 6.65
CA ALA A 76 11.38 -7.25 7.28
C ALA A 76 11.38 -8.77 7.30
N LYS A 77 12.56 -9.35 7.08
CA LYS A 77 12.79 -10.79 7.21
C LYS A 77 13.36 -11.07 8.60
N GLN A 78 12.69 -11.90 9.38
CA GLN A 78 13.14 -12.25 10.73
C GLN A 78 13.10 -13.76 10.98
N PRO A 79 14.01 -14.30 11.82
CA PRO A 79 13.99 -15.72 12.15
C PRO A 79 12.73 -16.05 12.97
N TYR A 80 12.06 -17.13 12.59
CA TYR A 80 10.90 -17.68 13.27
C TYR A 80 11.14 -19.16 13.57
N GLN A 81 10.90 -19.54 14.82
CA GLN A 81 11.08 -20.91 15.26
C GLN A 81 9.85 -21.39 16.02
N GLU A 82 9.15 -22.36 15.46
CA GLU A 82 8.15 -23.11 16.21
C GLU A 82 8.84 -24.05 17.21
N PRO A 83 8.24 -24.25 18.40
CA PRO A 83 8.75 -25.22 19.37
C PRO A 83 9.01 -26.58 18.72
N GLY A 84 10.24 -27.07 18.80
CA GLY A 84 10.65 -28.37 18.25
C GLY A 84 10.93 -28.41 16.74
N GLN A 85 10.89 -27.27 16.04
CA GLN A 85 11.19 -27.20 14.60
C GLN A 85 12.48 -26.42 14.31
N ARG A 86 13.03 -26.61 13.11
CA ARG A 86 14.17 -25.83 12.61
C ARG A 86 13.74 -24.38 12.39
N SER A 87 14.61 -23.43 12.75
CA SER A 87 14.42 -22.01 12.45
C SER A 87 14.18 -21.79 10.95
N ARG A 88 13.16 -21.00 10.64
CA ARG A 88 12.75 -20.59 9.29
C ARG A 88 12.47 -19.10 9.31
N ASP A 89 12.73 -18.43 8.21
CA ASP A 89 12.41 -17.00 8.15
C ASP A 89 10.91 -16.75 7.98
N GLU A 90 10.44 -15.65 8.54
CA GLU A 90 9.14 -15.06 8.26
C GLU A 90 9.29 -13.61 7.79
N TYR A 91 8.25 -13.09 7.15
CA TYR A 91 8.19 -11.74 6.60
C TYR A 91 7.11 -10.95 7.31
N VAL A 92 7.48 -9.84 7.94
CA VAL A 92 6.57 -9.01 8.74
C VAL A 92 6.53 -7.58 8.21
N LEU A 93 5.39 -6.90 8.35
CA LEU A 93 5.28 -5.48 8.01
C LEU A 93 6.23 -4.66 8.89
N THR A 94 6.96 -3.75 8.26
CA THR A 94 7.70 -2.70 8.98
C THR A 94 6.76 -1.53 9.29
N ALA A 95 7.26 -0.53 10.05
CA ALA A 95 6.54 0.73 10.21
C ALA A 95 6.20 1.40 8.87
N GLN A 96 7.12 1.36 7.89
CA GLN A 96 6.89 1.89 6.55
C GLN A 96 5.85 1.05 5.78
N GLY A 97 5.90 -0.29 5.91
CA GLY A 97 4.90 -1.19 5.34
C GLY A 97 3.50 -0.95 5.91
N THR A 98 3.38 -0.79 7.23
CA THR A 98 2.11 -0.45 7.90
C THR A 98 1.60 0.93 7.45
N ALA A 99 2.48 1.93 7.33
CA ALA A 99 2.10 3.26 6.84
C ALA A 99 1.63 3.25 5.37
N PHE A 100 1.96 2.21 4.61
CA PHE A 100 1.49 2.03 3.23
C PHE A 100 0.06 1.46 3.13
N MET A 101 -0.49 0.89 4.21
CA MET A 101 -1.81 0.24 4.19
C MET A 101 -2.98 1.09 3.69
N PRO A 102 -3.06 2.42 3.97
CA PRO A 102 -4.10 3.26 3.39
C PRO A 102 -4.17 3.19 1.86
N VAL A 103 -3.05 2.97 1.17
CA VAL A 103 -3.04 2.80 -0.30
C VAL A 103 -3.72 1.49 -0.70
N VAL A 104 -3.40 0.40 -0.03
CA VAL A 104 -4.02 -0.92 -0.25
C VAL A 104 -5.52 -0.86 0.04
N MET A 105 -5.90 -0.20 1.14
CA MET A 105 -7.31 -0.06 1.54
C MET A 105 -8.11 0.84 0.59
N ALA A 106 -7.52 1.92 0.07
CA ALA A 106 -8.16 2.75 -0.95
C ALA A 106 -8.43 1.96 -2.24
N MET A 107 -7.49 1.10 -2.65
CA MET A 107 -7.71 0.19 -3.79
C MET A 107 -8.84 -0.81 -3.51
N PHE A 108 -8.89 -1.36 -2.30
CA PHE A 108 -9.95 -2.29 -1.88
C PHE A 108 -11.33 -1.62 -1.87
N GLU A 109 -11.45 -0.43 -1.28
CA GLU A 109 -12.70 0.34 -1.22
C GLU A 109 -13.19 0.73 -2.61
N TRP A 110 -12.30 1.29 -3.44
CA TRP A 110 -12.63 1.63 -4.82
C TRP A 110 -13.08 0.38 -5.58
N GLY A 111 -12.31 -0.72 -5.51
CA GLY A 111 -12.66 -1.97 -6.18
C GLY A 111 -14.04 -2.48 -5.78
N ARG A 112 -14.36 -2.46 -4.49
CA ARG A 112 -15.70 -2.84 -3.98
C ARG A 112 -16.83 -1.97 -4.51
N GLY A 113 -16.59 -0.67 -4.75
CA GLY A 113 -17.60 0.24 -5.26
C GLY A 113 -18.00 -0.02 -6.72
N TYR A 114 -17.14 -0.68 -7.50
CA TYR A 114 -17.35 -0.95 -8.92
C TYR A 114 -17.48 -2.43 -9.27
N PHE A 115 -16.97 -3.31 -8.42
CA PHE A 115 -17.02 -4.76 -8.58
C PHE A 115 -17.78 -5.36 -7.37
N ASP A 116 -19.02 -5.79 -7.60
CA ASP A 116 -19.91 -6.37 -6.57
C ASP A 116 -19.84 -7.91 -6.53
N ASP A 117 -18.63 -8.45 -6.56
CA ASP A 117 -18.37 -9.90 -6.57
C ASP A 117 -17.81 -10.42 -5.25
N THR A 118 -17.67 -9.56 -4.23
CA THR A 118 -17.07 -9.91 -2.94
C THR A 118 -17.89 -9.47 -1.72
N ARG A 119 -17.94 -10.37 -0.72
CA ARG A 119 -18.55 -10.10 0.60
C ARG A 119 -17.57 -9.50 1.61
N LEU A 120 -16.30 -9.31 1.25
CA LEU A 120 -15.31 -8.73 2.15
C LEU A 120 -15.70 -7.30 2.52
N ARG A 121 -15.48 -6.92 3.78
CA ARG A 121 -15.69 -5.57 4.32
C ARG A 121 -14.43 -5.12 5.04
N LEU A 122 -14.07 -3.85 4.87
CA LEU A 122 -13.08 -3.22 5.73
C LEU A 122 -13.85 -2.75 6.97
N SER A 123 -13.53 -3.32 8.13
CA SER A 123 -14.29 -3.08 9.36
C SER A 123 -13.38 -2.72 10.51
N HIS A 124 -13.84 -1.82 11.37
CA HIS A 124 -13.16 -1.50 12.62
C HIS A 124 -13.29 -2.68 13.57
N GLN A 125 -12.17 -3.31 13.94
CA GLN A 125 -12.15 -4.49 14.80
C GLN A 125 -12.84 -4.27 16.16
N GLY A 126 -12.78 -3.06 16.72
CA GLY A 126 -13.35 -2.75 18.03
C GLY A 126 -14.87 -2.62 18.08
N CYS A 127 -15.52 -2.19 16.98
CA CYS A 127 -16.98 -1.96 16.97
C CYS A 127 -17.73 -2.59 15.79
N GLY A 128 -17.04 -3.18 14.82
CA GLY A 128 -17.63 -3.81 13.64
C GLY A 128 -18.12 -2.86 12.55
N ALA A 129 -18.12 -1.54 12.77
CA ALA A 129 -18.52 -0.57 11.75
C ALA A 129 -17.61 -0.66 10.51
N GLU A 130 -18.18 -0.46 9.32
CA GLU A 130 -17.39 -0.36 8.09
C GLU A 130 -16.47 0.87 8.16
N ALA A 131 -15.22 0.68 7.75
CA ALA A 131 -14.21 1.72 7.67
C ALA A 131 -13.92 2.09 6.21
N THR A 132 -13.60 3.37 6.00
CA THR A 132 -13.31 3.96 4.68
C THR A 132 -11.99 4.72 4.73
N VAL A 133 -11.39 4.96 3.57
CA VAL A 133 -10.21 5.79 3.40
C VAL A 133 -10.64 7.18 2.93
N GLU A 134 -10.25 8.19 3.70
CA GLU A 134 -10.57 9.58 3.42
C GLU A 134 -9.31 10.47 3.44
N ILE A 135 -9.36 11.60 2.75
CA ILE A 135 -8.27 12.58 2.75
C ILE A 135 -8.62 13.67 3.77
N ARG A 136 -7.67 14.00 4.64
CA ARG A 136 -7.81 15.06 5.63
C ARG A 136 -6.68 16.08 5.51
N CYS A 137 -6.98 17.36 5.73
CA CYS A 137 -5.93 18.39 5.86
C CYS A 137 -5.30 18.36 7.27
N ALA A 138 -4.22 19.13 7.45
CA ALA A 138 -3.53 19.23 8.74
C ALA A 138 -4.42 19.79 9.89
N ASP A 139 -5.46 20.55 9.56
CA ASP A 139 -6.44 21.08 10.52
C ASP A 139 -7.57 20.08 10.86
N GLY A 140 -7.52 18.87 10.28
CA GLY A 140 -8.46 17.79 10.58
C GLY A 140 -9.73 17.76 9.71
N HIS A 141 -9.92 18.72 8.80
CA HIS A 141 -11.06 18.73 7.87
C HIS A 141 -10.99 17.56 6.89
N HIS A 142 -12.14 16.93 6.59
CA HIS A 142 -12.28 16.06 5.42
C HIS A 142 -12.18 16.90 4.14
N VAL A 143 -11.34 16.49 3.19
CA VAL A 143 -11.09 17.22 1.94
C VAL A 143 -11.47 16.35 0.74
N PRO A 144 -12.63 16.59 0.10
CA PRO A 144 -13.01 15.84 -1.09
C PRO A 144 -12.09 16.16 -2.28
N PRO A 145 -11.99 15.28 -3.30
CA PRO A 145 -11.10 15.49 -4.44
C PRO A 145 -11.24 16.83 -5.17
N LYS A 146 -12.46 17.39 -5.23
CA LYS A 146 -12.74 18.70 -5.85
C LYS A 146 -12.12 19.89 -5.10
N GLU A 147 -11.81 19.72 -3.81
CA GLU A 147 -11.24 20.76 -2.94
C GLU A 147 -9.73 20.58 -2.73
N LEU A 148 -9.15 19.49 -3.25
CA LEU A 148 -7.71 19.30 -3.26
C LEU A 148 -7.05 20.26 -4.25
N ALA A 149 -5.86 20.73 -3.86
CA ALA A 149 -4.96 21.44 -4.74
C ALA A 149 -3.54 20.96 -4.48
N VAL A 150 -2.74 20.84 -5.55
CA VAL A 150 -1.31 20.56 -5.43
C VAL A 150 -0.57 21.90 -5.52
N ARG A 151 0.40 22.13 -4.63
CA ARG A 151 1.19 23.36 -4.54
C ARG A 151 2.65 23.02 -4.28
N VAL A 152 3.59 23.83 -4.77
CA VAL A 152 5.01 23.72 -4.38
C VAL A 152 5.18 24.30 -2.98
N ALA A 153 5.73 23.51 -2.05
CA ALA A 153 6.04 23.98 -0.70
C ALA A 153 6.99 25.20 -0.74
N GLY A 154 6.78 26.16 0.18
CA GLY A 154 7.78 27.20 0.44
C GLY A 154 9.11 26.56 0.87
N ARG A 155 10.24 27.12 0.45
CA ARG A 155 11.53 26.81 1.10
C ARG A 155 11.55 27.44 2.48
#